data_AF-A0A8P4FXH5-F1
#
_entry.id   AF-A0A8P4FXH5-F1
#
_cell.length_a   1.000
_cell.length_b   1.000
_cell.length_c   1.000
_cell.angle_alpha   90.00
_cell.angle_beta   90.00
_cell.angle_gamma   90.00
#
_symmetry.space_group_name_H-M   'P 1'
#
loop_
_entity.id
_entity.type
_entity.pdbx_description
1 polymer ?
#
loop_
_entity_poly.entity_id
_entity_poly.type
_entity_poly.pdbx_seq_one_letter_code
_entity_poly.pdbx_strand_id
1 'polypeptide(L)'
;MNRKRALISDTFKVKKTRNGTEKFGAVSNGDGLTDVKSTVEYLMTLFPRKLFNDTLPQIVFKHQLYSIHSDKTLVDKELNKLCERGELLMFQLGFDAEAFGLIFASDYKAKVLAGEEGRETQATVKKFLEKVLSSCTDLSFSKDKMLREFLFTDSEITQLVKSGVLTVRDAGSWWLSIPNSGKFTKYFIQGRKAVLGMVKKSKYSEVLKAELEERRTTSHVKFHMKYHIHDIVGAELVER
;
A
#
# COMPACT_ATOMS: atom_id res chain seq x y z
N MET A 1 1.07 20.19 -34.53
CA MET A 1 1.80 18.90 -34.37
C MET A 1 2.95 19.08 -33.38
N ASN A 2 3.26 18.02 -32.62
CA ASN A 2 4.34 17.87 -31.64
C ASN A 2 4.19 18.55 -30.25
N ARG A 3 3.41 17.90 -29.37
CA ARG A 3 3.63 17.96 -27.92
C ARG A 3 4.41 16.72 -27.49
N LYS A 4 5.72 16.88 -27.28
CA LYS A 4 6.56 15.90 -26.58
C LYS A 4 6.08 15.81 -25.13
N ARG A 5 5.61 14.64 -24.71
CA ARG A 5 5.35 14.30 -23.30
C ARG A 5 6.71 14.13 -22.61
N ALA A 6 7.09 15.07 -21.76
CA ALA A 6 8.20 14.90 -20.83
C ALA A 6 7.72 14.07 -19.63
N LEU A 7 8.38 12.94 -19.40
CA LEU A 7 8.26 12.11 -18.21
C LEU A 7 8.72 12.93 -16.99
N ILE A 8 7.84 13.08 -16.00
CA ILE A 8 8.17 13.68 -14.71
C ILE A 8 8.79 12.56 -13.87
N SER A 9 10.11 12.46 -13.85
CA SER A 9 10.86 11.45 -13.09
C SER A 9 11.93 12.03 -12.16
N ASP A 10 11.79 13.28 -11.70
CA ASP A 10 12.83 13.94 -10.89
C ASP A 10 12.32 14.71 -9.66
N THR A 11 11.28 14.22 -8.96
CA THR A 11 10.82 14.88 -7.70
C THR A 11 11.35 14.21 -6.41
N PHE A 12 12.18 13.17 -6.49
CA PHE A 12 12.64 12.41 -5.32
C PHE A 12 14.16 12.23 -5.26
N LYS A 13 14.92 13.33 -5.36
CA LYS A 13 16.32 13.34 -4.92
C LYS A 13 16.55 14.47 -3.94
N VAL A 14 16.26 14.20 -2.67
CA VAL A 14 16.78 15.03 -1.56
C VAL A 14 18.12 14.43 -1.14
N LYS A 15 19.13 15.30 -1.13
CA LYS A 15 20.54 15.00 -0.83
C LYS A 15 20.68 14.40 0.57
N LYS A 16 21.37 13.26 0.64
CA LYS A 16 21.85 12.59 1.86
C LYS A 16 22.94 13.44 2.51
N THR A 17 22.58 14.26 3.49
CA THR A 17 23.56 14.96 4.33
C THR A 17 23.96 14.01 5.46
N ARG A 18 25.18 13.46 5.38
CA ARG A 18 25.83 12.77 6.50
C ARG A 18 26.14 13.81 7.58
N ASN A 19 25.57 13.68 8.76
CA ASN A 19 26.16 14.20 10.00
C ASN A 19 25.93 13.22 11.15
N GLY A 20 26.95 13.09 11.99
CA GLY A 20 27.18 11.97 12.88
C GLY A 20 26.30 11.90 14.13
N THR A 21 26.21 10.66 14.59
CA THR A 21 26.10 10.15 15.97
C THR A 21 25.55 11.08 17.05
N GLU A 22 24.39 10.74 17.59
CA GLU A 22 24.16 10.66 19.05
C GLU A 22 22.94 9.77 19.33
N LYS A 23 23.18 8.69 20.09
CA LYS A 23 22.16 7.73 20.54
C LYS A 23 21.45 8.32 21.75
N PHE A 24 20.14 8.53 21.68
CA PHE A 24 19.34 8.83 22.87
C PHE A 24 18.05 8.01 22.92
N GLY A 25 17.90 7.28 24.03
CA GLY A 25 16.59 7.00 24.63
C GLY A 25 15.84 5.76 24.17
N ALA A 26 16.39 4.57 24.41
CA ALA A 26 15.58 3.36 24.50
C ALA A 26 14.64 3.45 25.71
N VAL A 27 13.35 3.71 25.47
CA VAL A 27 12.29 3.47 26.45
C VAL A 27 11.71 2.09 26.16
N SER A 28 12.21 1.09 26.88
CA SER A 28 11.55 -0.19 27.03
C SER A 28 10.23 0.01 27.76
N ASN A 29 9.12 -0.27 27.09
CA ASN A 29 7.85 -0.53 27.74
C ASN A 29 7.33 -1.89 27.28
N GLY A 30 7.33 -2.84 28.21
CA GLY A 30 6.25 -3.81 28.38
C GLY A 30 6.17 -4.94 27.35
N ASP A 31 6.84 -6.03 27.67
CA ASP A 31 6.44 -7.44 27.49
C ASP A 31 5.22 -7.71 26.60
N GLY A 32 5.51 -8.25 25.43
CA GLY A 32 4.56 -8.60 24.38
C GLY A 32 5.30 -8.52 23.07
N LEU A 33 5.90 -9.63 22.63
CA LEU A 33 6.41 -9.79 21.27
C LEU A 33 5.24 -9.45 20.32
N THR A 34 5.16 -8.20 19.88
CA THR A 34 3.97 -7.64 19.22
C THR A 34 3.81 -8.37 17.91
N ASP A 35 2.84 -9.27 17.87
CA ASP A 35 2.52 -10.04 16.69
C ASP A 35 2.33 -9.08 15.50
N VAL A 36 3.13 -9.29 14.45
CA VAL A 36 3.13 -8.44 13.24
C VAL A 36 1.73 -8.45 12.64
N LYS A 37 1.02 -9.58 12.73
CA LYS A 37 -0.37 -9.70 12.28
C LYS A 37 -1.32 -8.81 13.08
N SER A 38 -1.26 -8.83 14.40
CA SER A 38 -2.02 -7.91 15.27
C SER A 38 -1.73 -6.43 14.96
N THR A 39 -0.49 -6.12 14.59
CA THR A 39 -0.11 -4.75 14.18
C THR A 39 -0.73 -4.37 12.83
N VAL A 40 -0.76 -5.30 11.86
CA VAL A 40 -1.47 -5.11 10.59
C VAL A 40 -2.96 -4.89 10.87
N GLU A 41 -3.59 -5.72 11.69
CA GLU A 41 -5.00 -5.59 12.06
C GLU A 41 -5.30 -4.22 12.69
N TYR A 42 -4.44 -3.76 13.60
CA TYR A 42 -4.55 -2.42 14.16
C TYR A 42 -4.47 -1.32 13.10
N LEU A 43 -3.46 -1.35 12.21
CA LEU A 43 -3.32 -0.37 11.13
C LEU A 43 -4.50 -0.39 10.16
N MET A 44 -5.10 -1.56 9.95
CA MET A 44 -6.30 -1.72 9.14
C MET A 44 -7.51 -1.00 9.78
N THR A 45 -7.65 -0.99 11.12
CA THR A 45 -8.73 -0.25 11.80
C THR A 45 -8.66 1.27 11.56
N LEU A 46 -7.46 1.79 11.30
CA LEU A 46 -7.24 3.21 11.02
C LEU A 46 -7.66 3.59 9.59
N PHE A 47 -7.92 2.61 8.71
CA PHE A 47 -8.32 2.84 7.34
C PHE A 47 -9.78 3.33 7.25
N PRO A 48 -10.04 4.51 6.66
CA PRO A 48 -11.37 5.10 6.61
C PRO A 48 -12.24 4.45 5.53
N ARG A 49 -12.77 3.25 5.80
CA ARG A 49 -13.62 2.48 4.86
C ARG A 49 -14.81 3.27 4.31
N LYS A 50 -15.47 4.05 5.19
CA LYS A 50 -16.62 4.90 4.86
C LYS A 50 -16.34 5.93 3.77
N LEU A 51 -15.09 6.38 3.65
CA LEU A 51 -14.70 7.38 2.66
C LEU A 51 -14.75 6.85 1.22
N PHE A 52 -14.68 5.53 1.07
CA PHE A 52 -14.69 4.83 -0.22
C PHE A 52 -15.97 4.03 -0.43
N ASN A 53 -17.04 4.31 0.32
CA ASN A 53 -18.31 3.56 0.27
C ASN A 53 -18.09 2.04 0.34
N ASP A 54 -17.14 1.59 1.17
CA ASP A 54 -16.78 0.17 1.30
C ASP A 54 -16.38 -0.54 -0.01
N THR A 55 -16.06 0.21 -1.06
CA THR A 55 -15.70 -0.33 -2.38
C THR A 55 -14.23 -0.78 -2.44
N LEU A 56 -13.39 -0.27 -1.53
CA LEU A 56 -11.98 -0.63 -1.43
C LEU A 56 -11.74 -1.51 -0.20
N PRO A 57 -10.87 -2.53 -0.31
CA PRO A 57 -10.38 -3.23 0.85
C PRO A 57 -9.53 -2.30 1.72
N GLN A 58 -9.32 -2.69 2.97
CA GLN A 58 -8.40 -1.94 3.83
C GLN A 58 -6.97 -2.15 3.35
N ILE A 59 -6.26 -1.03 3.14
CA ILE A 59 -4.88 -1.04 2.65
C ILE A 59 -3.98 -0.52 3.76
N VAL A 60 -2.95 -1.29 4.08
CA VAL A 60 -1.86 -0.89 4.99
C VAL A 60 -0.56 -0.95 4.23
N PHE A 61 0.35 -0.02 4.45
CA PHE A 61 1.64 -0.08 3.79
C PHE A 61 2.67 -0.85 4.59
N LYS A 62 3.56 -1.56 3.89
CA LYS A 62 4.69 -2.28 4.48
C LYS A 62 5.54 -1.35 5.34
N HIS A 63 5.85 -0.16 4.85
CA HIS A 63 6.67 0.80 5.60
C HIS A 63 5.97 1.34 6.85
N GLN A 64 4.63 1.36 6.91
CA GLN A 64 3.92 1.74 8.14
C GLN A 64 4.22 0.79 9.30
N LEU A 65 4.53 -0.48 9.03
CA LEU A 65 4.91 -1.43 10.08
C LEU A 65 6.29 -1.11 10.67
N TYR A 66 7.22 -0.59 9.86
CA TYR A 66 8.52 -0.11 10.35
C TYR A 66 8.38 1.11 11.28
N SER A 67 7.24 1.80 11.24
CA SER A 67 6.95 2.89 12.18
C SER A 67 6.60 2.40 13.60
N ILE A 68 6.29 1.11 13.76
CA ILE A 68 5.91 0.49 15.04
C ILE A 68 7.00 -0.48 15.49
N HIS A 69 7.53 -1.27 14.56
CA HIS A 69 8.58 -2.27 14.79
C HIS A 69 9.94 -1.74 14.35
N SER A 70 10.92 -1.81 15.24
CA SER A 70 12.30 -1.41 14.93
C SER A 70 13.02 -2.41 14.01
N ASP A 71 12.69 -3.70 14.14
CA ASP A 71 13.34 -4.78 13.39
C ASP A 71 12.68 -5.02 12.02
N LYS A 72 13.14 -4.28 11.00
CA LYS A 72 12.65 -4.39 9.62
C LYS A 72 12.74 -5.81 9.06
N THR A 73 13.79 -6.54 9.40
CA THR A 73 14.01 -7.94 8.95
C THR A 73 13.00 -8.92 9.55
N LEU A 74 12.61 -8.75 10.81
CA LEU A 74 11.57 -9.58 11.43
C LEU A 74 10.21 -9.30 10.81
N VAL A 75 9.87 -8.02 10.61
CA VAL A 75 8.63 -7.61 9.92
C VAL A 75 8.57 -8.25 8.54
N ASP A 76 9.64 -8.15 7.75
CA ASP A 76 9.69 -8.71 6.40
C ASP A 76 9.53 -10.23 6.39
N LYS A 77 10.19 -10.92 7.34
CA LYS A 77 10.08 -12.37 7.47
C LYS A 77 8.66 -12.80 7.84
N GLU A 78 8.00 -12.13 8.78
CA GLU A 78 6.62 -12.44 9.17
C GLU A 78 5.61 -12.09 8.09
N LEU A 79 5.79 -10.97 7.38
CA LEU A 79 4.96 -10.64 6.23
C LEU A 79 5.09 -11.67 5.11
N ASN A 80 6.32 -12.10 4.80
CA ASN A 80 6.53 -13.15 3.79
C ASN A 80 5.85 -14.46 4.20
N LYS A 81 5.94 -14.87 5.47
CA LYS A 81 5.22 -16.05 5.97
C LYS A 81 3.70 -15.91 5.84
N LEU A 82 3.14 -14.73 6.13
CA LEU A 82 1.70 -14.47 5.98
C LEU A 82 1.26 -14.48 4.52
N CYS A 83 2.11 -13.99 3.61
CA CYS A 83 1.89 -14.07 2.18
C CYS A 83 1.99 -15.53 1.69
N GLU A 84 2.98 -16.30 2.13
CA GLU A 84 3.13 -17.72 1.78
C GLU A 84 1.94 -18.57 2.27
N ARG A 85 1.35 -18.23 3.41
CA ARG A 85 0.10 -18.84 3.90
C ARG A 85 -1.15 -18.43 3.12
N GLY A 86 -1.04 -17.45 2.22
CA GLY A 86 -2.17 -16.91 1.47
C GLY A 86 -3.13 -16.05 2.31
N GLU A 87 -2.73 -15.62 3.51
CA GLU A 87 -3.54 -14.77 4.37
C GLU A 87 -3.46 -13.30 3.95
N LEU A 88 -2.26 -12.84 3.57
CA LEU A 88 -1.99 -11.49 3.09
C LEU A 88 -1.61 -11.49 1.62
N LEU A 89 -2.06 -10.45 0.93
CA LEU A 89 -1.68 -10.11 -0.43
C LEU A 89 -0.90 -8.81 -0.39
N MET A 90 0.23 -8.79 -1.08
CA MET A 90 1.03 -7.61 -1.30
C MET A 90 0.67 -7.02 -2.67
N PHE A 91 0.70 -5.70 -2.79
CA PHE A 91 0.41 -4.95 -4.01
C PHE A 91 1.42 -3.82 -4.14
N GLN A 92 1.98 -3.60 -5.32
CA GLN A 92 2.77 -2.38 -5.55
C GLN A 92 1.83 -1.25 -5.95
N LEU A 93 1.85 -0.19 -5.15
CA LEU A 93 1.06 0.99 -5.42
C LEU A 93 1.98 1.95 -6.19
N GLY A 94 1.67 2.15 -7.48
CA GLY A 94 2.56 2.78 -8.48
C GLY A 94 2.92 4.26 -8.28
N PHE A 95 2.84 4.79 -7.07
CA PHE A 95 3.35 6.12 -6.72
C PHE A 95 4.79 6.09 -6.21
N ASP A 96 5.28 4.94 -5.74
CA ASP A 96 6.65 4.77 -5.24
C ASP A 96 7.09 3.31 -5.47
N ALA A 97 8.35 3.10 -5.85
CA ALA A 97 8.90 1.77 -6.12
C ALA A 97 8.95 0.89 -4.86
N GLU A 98 9.07 1.52 -3.68
CA GLU A 98 9.15 0.86 -2.38
C GLU A 98 7.79 0.85 -1.62
N ALA A 99 6.73 1.45 -2.20
CA ALA A 99 5.40 1.45 -1.59
C ALA A 99 4.65 0.15 -1.90
N PHE A 100 4.84 -0.82 -1.03
CA PHE A 100 4.05 -2.04 -1.01
C PHE A 100 2.84 -1.87 -0.07
N GLY A 101 1.64 -2.01 -0.63
CA GLY A 101 0.40 -2.16 0.12
C GLY A 101 0.16 -3.62 0.48
N LEU A 102 -0.40 -3.86 1.66
CA LEU A 102 -0.78 -5.13 2.24
C LEU A 102 -2.30 -5.12 2.42
N ILE A 103 -2.94 -6.24 2.08
CA ILE A 103 -4.38 -6.44 2.20
C ILE A 103 -4.64 -7.90 2.58
N PHE A 104 -5.64 -8.17 3.40
CA PHE A 104 -6.08 -9.55 3.62
C PHE A 104 -6.68 -10.17 2.37
N ALA A 105 -6.27 -11.40 2.04
CA ALA A 105 -6.75 -12.10 0.85
C ALA A 105 -8.27 -12.29 0.85
N SER A 106 -8.86 -12.50 2.04
CA SER A 106 -10.31 -12.61 2.24
C SER A 106 -11.05 -11.31 1.91
N ASP A 107 -10.60 -10.18 2.46
CA ASP A 107 -11.19 -8.85 2.21
C ASP A 107 -11.01 -8.47 0.73
N TYR A 108 -9.84 -8.72 0.16
CA TYR A 108 -9.60 -8.50 -1.27
C TYR A 108 -10.60 -9.28 -2.16
N LYS A 109 -10.75 -10.59 -1.93
CA LYS A 109 -11.70 -11.42 -2.69
C LYS A 109 -13.13 -10.91 -2.56
N ALA A 110 -13.59 -10.60 -1.34
CA ALA A 110 -14.94 -10.09 -1.10
C ALA A 110 -15.19 -8.76 -1.84
N LYS A 111 -14.23 -7.84 -1.79
CA LYS A 111 -14.35 -6.50 -2.39
C LYS A 111 -14.27 -6.53 -3.92
N VAL A 112 -13.40 -7.37 -4.48
CA VAL A 112 -13.30 -7.54 -5.94
C VAL A 112 -14.57 -8.18 -6.48
N LEU A 113 -15.12 -9.20 -5.81
CA LEU A 113 -16.38 -9.83 -6.23
C LEU A 113 -17.56 -8.85 -6.16
N ALA A 114 -17.66 -8.05 -5.09
CA ALA A 114 -18.69 -7.03 -4.96
C ALA A 114 -18.55 -5.91 -6.02
N GLY A 115 -17.32 -5.52 -6.37
CA GLY A 115 -17.06 -4.48 -7.38
C GLY A 115 -17.31 -4.92 -8.82
N GLU A 116 -17.26 -6.24 -9.07
CA GLU A 116 -17.49 -6.85 -10.38
C GLU A 116 -18.90 -7.41 -10.55
N GLU A 117 -19.75 -7.32 -9.52
CA GLU A 117 -21.15 -7.74 -9.58
C GLU A 117 -21.90 -6.96 -10.68
N GLY A 118 -22.45 -7.69 -11.65
CA GLY A 118 -23.17 -7.12 -12.80
C GLY A 118 -22.30 -6.71 -13.98
N ARG A 119 -20.99 -7.01 -13.99
CA ARG A 119 -20.11 -6.79 -15.15
C ARG A 119 -19.90 -8.08 -15.94
N GLU A 120 -19.72 -7.94 -17.25
CA GLU A 120 -19.35 -9.05 -18.16
C GLU A 120 -18.00 -9.69 -17.79
N THR A 121 -17.15 -8.98 -17.03
CA THR A 121 -15.83 -9.43 -16.57
C THR A 121 -15.88 -10.28 -15.29
N GLN A 122 -17.05 -10.41 -14.64
CA GLN A 122 -17.22 -11.10 -13.36
C GLN A 122 -16.78 -12.57 -13.40
N ALA A 123 -17.15 -13.31 -14.45
CA ALA A 123 -16.82 -14.73 -14.58
C ALA A 123 -15.29 -14.95 -14.65
N THR A 124 -14.62 -14.13 -15.45
CA THR A 124 -13.16 -14.16 -15.63
C THR A 124 -12.44 -13.78 -14.35
N VAL A 125 -12.90 -12.73 -13.66
CA VAL A 125 -12.33 -12.31 -12.38
C VAL A 125 -12.51 -13.38 -11.31
N LYS A 126 -13.69 -14.00 -11.21
CA LYS A 126 -13.93 -15.10 -10.27
C LYS A 126 -12.99 -16.28 -10.51
N LYS A 127 -12.86 -16.70 -11.77
CA LYS A 127 -11.91 -17.75 -12.19
C LYS A 127 -10.47 -17.39 -11.83
N PHE A 128 -10.08 -16.13 -12.02
CA PHE A 128 -8.76 -15.62 -11.61
C PHE A 128 -8.56 -15.68 -10.10
N LEU A 129 -9.52 -15.23 -9.29
CA LEU A 129 -9.42 -15.29 -7.83
C LEU A 129 -9.36 -16.73 -7.30
N GLU A 130 -10.08 -17.65 -7.93
CA GLU A 130 -10.08 -19.06 -7.53
C GLU A 130 -8.82 -19.81 -7.97
N LYS A 131 -8.27 -19.51 -9.15
CA LYS A 131 -7.12 -20.24 -9.69
C LYS A 131 -5.78 -19.62 -9.31
N VAL A 132 -5.69 -18.29 -9.34
CA VAL A 132 -4.43 -17.58 -9.10
C VAL A 132 -4.20 -17.36 -7.62
N LEU A 133 -5.15 -16.79 -6.88
CA LEU A 133 -4.96 -16.54 -5.43
C LEU A 133 -4.99 -17.81 -4.57
N SER A 134 -5.40 -18.96 -5.11
CA SER A 134 -5.28 -20.24 -4.40
C SER A 134 -3.94 -20.93 -4.64
N SER A 135 -3.34 -20.71 -5.82
CA SER A 135 -2.17 -21.45 -6.27
C SER A 135 -0.88 -20.63 -6.14
N CYS A 136 -0.95 -19.30 -6.26
CA CYS A 136 0.19 -18.40 -6.17
C CYS A 136 -0.17 -17.07 -5.51
N THR A 137 0.62 -16.68 -4.50
CA THR A 137 0.65 -15.33 -3.92
C THR A 137 1.67 -14.42 -4.61
N ASP A 138 2.00 -14.74 -5.87
CA ASP A 138 2.93 -13.96 -6.67
C ASP A 138 2.36 -12.57 -6.97
N LEU A 139 3.20 -11.55 -6.76
CA LEU A 139 2.85 -10.15 -7.00
C LEU A 139 2.85 -9.76 -8.48
N SER A 140 3.56 -10.53 -9.31
CA SER A 140 3.74 -10.28 -10.74
C SER A 140 3.50 -11.53 -11.57
N PHE A 141 2.75 -11.36 -12.66
CA PHE A 141 2.38 -12.41 -13.59
C PHE A 141 2.96 -12.13 -14.97
N SER A 142 3.76 -13.06 -15.48
CA SER A 142 4.27 -13.03 -16.85
C SER A 142 3.29 -13.72 -17.81
N LYS A 143 3.35 -13.37 -19.09
CA LYS A 143 2.52 -13.96 -20.16
C LYS A 143 2.62 -15.47 -20.20
N ASP A 144 3.81 -16.03 -20.08
CA ASP A 144 3.97 -17.49 -20.04
C ASP A 144 3.29 -18.13 -18.83
N LYS A 145 3.37 -17.54 -17.63
CA LYS A 145 2.63 -18.04 -16.45
C LYS A 145 1.13 -17.97 -16.68
N MET A 146 0.61 -16.83 -17.15
CA MET A 146 -0.82 -16.65 -17.39
C MET A 146 -1.39 -17.62 -18.44
N LEU A 147 -0.66 -17.84 -19.53
CA LEU A 147 -1.11 -18.71 -20.62
C LEU A 147 -0.86 -20.20 -20.35
N ARG A 148 0.32 -20.57 -19.84
CA ARG A 148 0.73 -21.98 -19.71
C ARG A 148 0.29 -22.61 -18.38
N GLU A 149 0.41 -21.86 -17.28
CA GLU A 149 0.16 -22.37 -15.93
C GLU A 149 -1.30 -22.14 -15.53
N PHE A 150 -1.78 -20.91 -15.73
CA PHE A 150 -3.13 -20.53 -15.37
C PHE A 150 -4.16 -20.76 -16.49
N LEU A 151 -3.73 -21.09 -17.72
CA LEU A 151 -4.59 -21.38 -18.88
C LEU A 151 -5.63 -20.27 -19.14
N PHE A 152 -5.21 -19.01 -19.00
CA PHE A 152 -6.01 -17.86 -19.43
C PHE A 152 -5.78 -17.57 -20.92
N THR A 153 -6.79 -17.02 -21.57
CA THR A 153 -6.70 -16.49 -22.94
C THR A 153 -6.30 -15.01 -22.94
N ASP A 154 -5.70 -14.51 -24.02
CA ASP A 154 -5.34 -13.09 -24.14
C ASP A 154 -6.57 -12.16 -23.97
N SER A 155 -7.77 -12.63 -24.35
CA SER A 155 -9.03 -11.90 -24.14
C SER A 155 -9.40 -11.79 -22.66
N GLU A 156 -9.31 -12.89 -21.91
CA GLU A 156 -9.52 -12.90 -20.45
C GLU A 156 -8.51 -12.00 -19.74
N ILE A 157 -7.23 -12.01 -20.15
CA ILE A 157 -6.21 -11.11 -19.59
C ILE A 157 -6.59 -9.64 -19.84
N THR A 158 -7.07 -9.33 -21.04
CA THR A 158 -7.55 -7.98 -21.37
C THR A 158 -8.74 -7.57 -20.50
N GLN A 159 -9.66 -8.49 -20.21
CA GLN A 159 -10.77 -8.28 -19.27
C GLN A 159 -10.30 -8.04 -17.83
N LEU A 160 -9.28 -8.76 -17.36
CA LEU A 160 -8.67 -8.57 -16.05
C LEU A 160 -7.95 -7.21 -15.92
N VAL A 161 -7.32 -6.74 -16.99
CA VAL A 161 -6.76 -5.39 -17.05
C VAL A 161 -7.87 -4.33 -17.07
N LYS A 162 -8.96 -4.56 -17.82
CA LYS A 162 -10.11 -3.65 -17.91
C LYS A 162 -10.87 -3.53 -16.58
N SER A 163 -10.99 -4.61 -15.83
CA SER A 163 -11.57 -4.61 -14.47
C SER A 163 -10.65 -3.95 -13.43
N GLY A 164 -9.36 -3.77 -13.74
CA GLY A 164 -8.39 -3.14 -12.85
C GLY A 164 -7.86 -4.06 -11.75
N VAL A 165 -7.99 -5.37 -11.95
CA VAL A 165 -7.37 -6.42 -11.11
C VAL A 165 -5.91 -6.64 -11.52
N LEU A 166 -5.57 -6.36 -12.78
CA LEU A 166 -4.22 -6.40 -13.31
C LEU A 166 -3.79 -5.02 -13.85
N THR A 167 -2.54 -4.65 -13.57
CA THR A 167 -1.90 -3.45 -14.13
C THR A 167 -0.71 -3.84 -14.99
N VAL A 168 -0.59 -3.25 -16.18
CA VAL A 168 0.54 -3.50 -17.10
C VAL A 168 1.82 -2.90 -16.52
N ARG A 169 2.89 -3.69 -16.47
CA ARG A 169 4.25 -3.22 -16.12
C ARG A 169 5.14 -3.17 -17.35
N ASP A 170 5.31 -4.32 -18.00
CA ASP A 170 6.16 -4.48 -19.17
C ASP A 170 5.41 -5.28 -20.24
N ALA A 171 5.96 -5.35 -21.46
CA ALA A 171 5.38 -6.14 -22.54
C ALA A 171 5.23 -7.61 -22.10
N GLY A 172 3.99 -8.05 -21.90
CA GLY A 172 3.69 -9.41 -21.43
C GLY A 172 3.96 -9.64 -19.93
N SER A 173 4.00 -8.59 -19.10
CA SER A 173 4.08 -8.73 -17.64
C SER A 173 3.11 -7.76 -16.94
N TRP A 174 2.35 -8.29 -15.97
CA TRP A 174 1.33 -7.58 -15.22
C TRP A 174 1.56 -7.71 -13.72
N TRP A 175 1.19 -6.68 -12.96
CA TRP A 175 1.13 -6.73 -11.49
C TRP A 175 -0.30 -6.97 -11.07
N LEU A 176 -0.45 -7.66 -9.94
CA LEU A 176 -1.72 -7.65 -9.22
C LEU A 176 -2.00 -6.23 -8.73
N SER A 177 -3.21 -5.74 -8.98
CA SER A 177 -3.64 -4.41 -8.59
C SER A 177 -5.02 -4.41 -7.96
N ILE A 178 -5.28 -3.34 -7.21
CA ILE A 178 -6.55 -3.16 -6.51
C ILE A 178 -7.47 -2.35 -7.41
N PRO A 179 -8.65 -2.85 -7.78
CA PRO A 179 -9.59 -2.10 -8.61
C PRO A 179 -10.01 -0.82 -7.90
N ASN A 180 -10.24 0.25 -8.66
CA ASN A 180 -10.63 1.58 -8.14
C ASN A 180 -9.65 2.25 -7.14
N SER A 181 -8.42 1.73 -6.98
CA SER A 181 -7.43 2.28 -6.04
C SER A 181 -6.91 3.68 -6.39
N GLY A 182 -7.15 4.18 -7.62
CA GLY A 182 -6.69 5.50 -8.04
C GLY A 182 -7.20 6.66 -7.17
N LYS A 183 -8.47 6.59 -6.71
CA LYS A 183 -9.03 7.61 -5.80
C LYS A 183 -8.32 7.58 -4.44
N PHE A 184 -8.05 6.38 -3.94
CA PHE A 184 -7.29 6.18 -2.70
C PHE A 184 -5.88 6.76 -2.82
N THR A 185 -5.13 6.37 -3.85
CA THR A 185 -3.76 6.86 -4.09
C THR A 185 -3.72 8.39 -4.17
N LYS A 186 -4.69 9.02 -4.87
CA LYS A 186 -4.78 10.48 -4.94
C LYS A 186 -4.96 11.13 -3.57
N TYR A 187 -5.94 10.68 -2.78
CA TYR A 187 -6.19 11.24 -1.46
C TYR A 187 -5.03 10.99 -0.51
N PHE A 188 -4.40 9.82 -0.62
CA PHE A 188 -3.28 9.45 0.22
C PHE A 188 -2.07 10.36 -0.04
N ILE A 189 -1.70 10.57 -1.31
CA ILE A 189 -0.61 11.47 -1.70
C ILE A 189 -0.89 12.91 -1.26
N GLN A 190 -2.14 13.37 -1.41
CA GLN A 190 -2.54 14.72 -0.97
C GLN A 190 -2.43 14.87 0.55
N GLY A 191 -2.90 13.88 1.32
CA GLY A 191 -2.79 13.86 2.78
C GLY A 191 -1.33 13.81 3.24
N ARG A 192 -0.51 12.91 2.68
CA ARG A 192 0.93 12.81 2.98
C ARG A 192 1.63 14.15 2.78
N LYS A 193 1.39 14.82 1.64
CA LYS A 193 1.96 16.14 1.35
C LYS A 193 1.52 17.21 2.35
N ALA A 194 0.24 17.21 2.73
CA ALA A 194 -0.29 18.16 3.70
C ALA A 194 0.36 17.96 5.08
N VAL A 195 0.44 16.72 5.58
CA VAL A 195 1.03 16.41 6.89
C VAL A 195 2.53 16.72 6.90
N LEU A 196 3.29 16.32 5.88
CA LEU A 196 4.70 16.71 5.75
C LEU A 196 4.88 18.23 5.69
N GLY A 197 3.98 18.92 5.00
CA GLY A 197 3.96 20.39 4.97
C GLY A 197 3.72 21.01 6.36
N MET A 198 2.90 20.38 7.21
CA MET A 198 2.65 20.83 8.58
C MET A 198 3.89 20.66 9.47
N VAL A 199 4.63 19.56 9.31
CA VAL A 199 5.90 19.33 10.02
C VAL A 199 6.96 20.34 9.54
N LYS A 200 7.16 20.50 8.24
CA LYS A 200 8.16 21.44 7.71
C LYS A 200 7.91 22.91 8.04
N LYS A 201 6.66 23.30 8.30
CA LYS A 201 6.29 24.67 8.68
C LYS A 201 6.31 24.90 10.19
N SER A 202 6.55 23.87 11.00
CA SER A 202 6.65 24.03 12.43
C SER A 202 7.97 24.69 12.82
N LYS A 203 8.04 25.14 14.08
CA LYS A 203 9.28 25.67 14.64
C LYS A 203 10.34 24.56 14.61
N TYR A 204 11.48 24.85 13.99
CA TYR A 204 12.59 23.92 13.80
C TYR A 204 12.31 22.68 12.93
N SER A 205 11.17 22.64 12.22
CA SER A 205 10.70 21.43 11.49
C SER A 205 10.48 20.21 12.39
N GLU A 206 10.22 20.45 13.68
CA GLU A 206 9.95 19.43 14.69
C GLU A 206 8.53 19.63 15.24
N VAL A 207 7.81 18.54 15.47
CA VAL A 207 6.45 18.56 16.07
C VAL A 207 6.30 17.36 16.98
N LEU A 208 5.76 17.57 18.18
CA LEU A 208 5.48 16.48 19.11
C LEU A 208 4.40 15.56 18.50
N LYS A 209 4.57 14.24 18.59
CA LYS A 209 3.63 13.28 18.00
C LYS A 209 2.19 13.50 18.49
N ALA A 210 2.00 13.72 19.79
CA ALA A 210 0.67 13.97 20.36
C ALA A 210 0.04 15.26 19.81
N GLU A 211 0.84 16.32 19.66
CA GLU A 211 0.38 17.58 19.08
C GLU A 211 -0.01 17.40 17.60
N LEU A 212 0.76 16.62 16.83
CA LEU A 212 0.45 16.34 15.44
C LEU A 212 -0.84 15.53 15.30
N GLU A 213 -1.09 14.58 16.20
CA GLU A 213 -2.32 13.77 16.26
C GLU A 213 -3.57 14.61 16.60
N GLU A 214 -3.43 15.61 17.47
CA GLU A 214 -4.53 16.48 17.91
C GLU A 214 -4.82 17.65 16.95
N ARG A 215 -3.89 17.98 16.05
CA ARG A 215 -4.09 19.06 15.07
C ARG A 215 -5.28 18.77 14.16
N ARG A 216 -6.14 19.78 13.97
CA ARG A 216 -7.29 19.70 13.06
C ARG A 216 -6.85 19.26 11.66
N THR A 217 -7.48 18.22 11.15
CA THR A 217 -7.30 17.75 9.78
C THR A 217 -7.76 18.84 8.81
N THR A 218 -6.92 19.17 7.84
CA THR A 218 -7.31 20.07 6.75
C THR A 218 -8.25 19.32 5.79
N SER A 219 -9.00 20.03 4.94
CA SER A 219 -9.87 19.43 3.92
C SER A 219 -9.16 18.44 2.97
N HIS A 220 -7.83 18.52 2.90
CA HIS A 220 -6.96 17.68 2.08
C HIS A 220 -6.56 16.37 2.81
N VAL A 221 -6.61 16.35 4.14
CA VAL A 221 -6.31 15.17 4.97
C VAL A 221 -7.60 14.40 5.21
N LYS A 222 -7.89 13.48 4.29
CA LYS A 222 -9.08 12.63 4.31
C LYS A 222 -8.94 11.39 5.19
N PHE A 223 -7.70 11.00 5.51
CA PHE A 223 -7.41 9.85 6.38
C PHE A 223 -7.18 10.29 7.81
N HIS A 224 -7.30 9.35 8.75
CA HIS A 224 -6.99 9.59 10.15
C HIS A 224 -5.52 10.02 10.29
N MET A 225 -5.24 10.99 11.17
CA MET A 225 -3.88 11.55 11.31
C MET A 225 -2.86 10.47 11.67
N LYS A 226 -3.23 9.54 12.57
CA LYS A 226 -2.39 8.38 12.92
C LYS A 226 -1.94 7.56 11.71
N TYR A 227 -2.80 7.38 10.71
CA TYR A 227 -2.46 6.65 9.49
C TYR A 227 -1.35 7.36 8.69
N HIS A 228 -1.43 8.69 8.59
CA HIS A 228 -0.39 9.50 7.95
C HIS A 228 0.90 9.62 8.78
N ILE A 229 0.81 9.59 10.12
CA ILE A 229 2.00 9.61 10.98
C ILE A 229 2.78 8.30 10.83
N HIS A 230 2.11 7.16 10.91
CA HIS A 230 2.75 5.86 10.67
C HIS A 230 3.34 5.78 9.25
N ASP A 231 2.71 6.44 8.29
CA ASP A 231 3.20 6.54 6.92
C ASP A 231 4.51 7.34 6.79
N ILE A 232 4.53 8.59 7.27
CA ILE A 232 5.71 9.46 7.13
C ILE A 232 6.90 9.00 7.96
N VAL A 233 6.64 8.45 9.15
CA VAL A 233 7.69 7.90 10.03
C VAL A 233 8.22 6.59 9.45
N GLY A 234 7.32 5.73 8.97
CA GLY A 234 7.66 4.44 8.39
C GLY A 234 8.43 4.54 7.08
N ALA A 235 8.12 5.56 6.28
CA ALA A 235 8.83 5.88 5.05
C ALA A 235 10.12 6.70 5.28
N GLU A 236 10.54 6.89 6.53
CA GLU A 236 11.74 7.66 6.91
C GLU A 236 11.75 9.10 6.34
N LEU A 237 10.57 9.67 6.11
CA LEU A 237 10.43 11.05 5.64
C LEU A 237 10.59 12.06 6.78
N VAL A 238 10.51 11.58 8.03
CA VAL A 238 10.70 12.31 9.28
C VAL A 238 11.45 11.39 10.24
N GLU A 239 12.44 11.92 10.96
CA GLU A 239 13.15 11.19 12.02
C GLU A 239 12.31 11.15 13.30
N ARG A 240 12.45 10.08 14.08
CA ARG A 240 11.72 9.91 15.35
C ARG A 240 12.37 10.63 16.50
#